data_AF-A0A9Q3C8F7-F1
#
_entry.id   AF-A0A9Q3C8F7-F1
#
_cell.length_a   1.000
_cell.length_b   1.000
_cell.length_c   1.000
_cell.angle_alpha   90.00
_cell.angle_beta   90.00
_cell.angle_gamma   90.00
#
_symmetry.space_group_name_H-M   'P 1'
#
loop_
_entity.id
_entity.type
_entity.pdbx_description
1 polymer ?
#
loop_
_entity_poly.entity_id
_entity_poly.type
_entity_poly.pdbx_seq_one_letter_code
_entity_poly.pdbx_strand_id
1 'polypeptide(L)'
;MKRRGPRYNVMAGTCLDDLSRICVNADQSSPFPIKSDRFEGNLTVRIKDFADFNGDIYRDSETNYFAIYTDVTCSIQIQGRFLQLTNADDCVFGNTFDHPIRDRLPYGTAAALKAISYIDPSLENDLYSDKPWAWSPLLATMNYIHTTPLPSDDSQLPPWDPSRPIENCNSVVGNIPTNISKPHLRRKFFSSSANRQATQLGPRDFINAEFANGFLDFSNLALKVPVVNVSFKLEKLWDGQPVRYVCQSRKTNEIYFVVVFQIAELEADNNLEEDDEDEDDEQTPEQNEVASRRATRGNSAAMRPPEDLPSLDEWGVD
;
A
#
# COMPACT_ATOMS: atom_id res chain seq x y z
N MET A 1 26.05 -8.67 -15.90
CA MET A 1 26.34 -7.24 -16.20
C MET A 1 25.84 -6.41 -15.00
N LYS A 2 26.23 -5.14 -14.77
CA LYS A 2 25.52 -4.35 -13.72
C LYS A 2 24.12 -4.03 -14.26
N ARG A 3 23.06 -4.46 -13.57
CA ARG A 3 21.68 -4.06 -13.94
C ARG A 3 21.53 -2.56 -13.67
N ARG A 4 21.00 -1.83 -14.64
CA ARG A 4 20.60 -0.43 -14.44
C ARG A 4 19.20 -0.38 -13.86
N GLY A 5 18.98 0.50 -12.89
CA GLY A 5 17.68 0.69 -12.28
C GLY A 5 17.62 1.95 -11.40
N PRO A 6 16.44 2.32 -10.91
CA PRO A 6 16.26 3.53 -10.15
C PRO A 6 16.86 3.44 -8.75
N ARG A 7 17.36 4.58 -8.25
CA ARG A 7 17.67 4.82 -6.84
C ARG A 7 16.59 5.68 -6.22
N TYR A 8 16.20 5.34 -5.00
CA TYR A 8 15.10 6.00 -4.31
C TYR A 8 15.55 6.75 -3.07
N ASN A 9 15.00 7.95 -2.89
CA ASN A 9 14.98 8.64 -1.63
C ASN A 9 13.57 8.50 -1.03
N VAL A 10 13.45 7.70 0.04
CA VAL A 10 12.18 7.52 0.75
C VAL A 10 12.19 8.40 1.99
N MET A 11 11.14 9.20 2.13
CA MET A 11 10.99 10.18 3.21
C MET A 11 9.63 10.00 3.88
N ALA A 12 9.52 10.40 5.14
CA ALA A 12 8.26 10.42 5.86
C ALA A 12 8.17 11.62 6.80
N GLY A 13 6.95 11.94 7.21
CA GLY A 13 6.69 13.05 8.13
C GLY A 13 5.20 13.18 8.46
N THR A 14 4.86 14.29 9.10
CA THR A 14 3.48 14.64 9.49
C THR A 14 2.91 15.79 8.68
N CYS A 15 3.72 16.40 7.81
CA CYS A 15 3.31 17.35 6.78
C CYS A 15 4.28 17.26 5.57
N LEU A 16 3.94 17.90 4.47
CA LEU A 16 4.76 17.86 3.24
C LEU A 16 5.96 18.82 3.28
N ASP A 17 5.94 19.82 4.15
CA ASP A 17 6.99 20.83 4.27
C ASP A 17 8.13 20.40 5.21
N ASP A 18 7.91 19.36 6.02
CA ASP A 18 8.88 18.83 6.98
C ASP A 18 8.93 17.29 6.88
N LEU A 19 9.73 16.82 5.93
CA LEU A 19 9.96 15.41 5.66
C LEU A 19 11.40 15.03 6.03
N SER A 20 11.54 13.87 6.67
CA SER A 20 12.84 13.28 6.97
C SER A 20 13.03 11.99 6.20
N ARG A 21 14.26 11.74 5.76
CA ARG A 21 14.62 10.46 5.13
C ARG A 21 14.45 9.33 6.15
N ILE A 22 13.92 8.20 5.69
CA ILE A 22 13.76 7.00 6.51
C ILE A 22 14.72 5.90 6.07
N CYS A 23 15.06 5.00 6.99
CA CYS A 23 15.77 3.77 6.68
C CYS A 23 14.76 2.72 6.20
N VAL A 24 14.72 2.46 4.89
CA VAL A 24 13.90 1.39 4.29
C VAL A 24 14.46 0.04 4.72
N ASN A 25 13.60 -0.97 4.88
CA ASN A 25 13.96 -2.34 5.26
C ASN A 25 14.59 -2.49 6.66
N ALA A 26 14.66 -1.41 7.45
CA ALA A 26 15.25 -1.33 8.79
C ALA A 26 14.21 -1.58 9.91
N ASP A 27 13.53 -2.72 9.82
CA ASP A 27 12.37 -3.05 10.65
C ASP A 27 12.62 -3.10 12.15
N GLN A 28 13.83 -3.45 12.59
CA GLN A 28 14.16 -3.58 14.01
C GLN A 28 15.07 -2.45 14.47
N SER A 29 16.03 -2.07 13.61
CA SER A 29 17.07 -1.11 13.98
C SER A 29 16.59 0.35 13.93
N SER A 30 15.63 0.69 13.06
CA SER A 30 15.28 2.08 12.82
C SER A 30 13.82 2.30 12.32
N PRO A 31 12.78 1.84 13.05
CA PRO A 31 11.42 2.29 12.76
C PRO A 31 11.32 3.81 12.92
N PHE A 32 10.68 4.47 11.95
CA PHE A 32 10.64 5.93 11.90
C PHE A 32 9.54 6.49 12.83
N PRO A 33 9.88 7.35 13.80
CA PRO A 33 8.90 7.91 14.71
C PRO A 33 8.01 8.96 14.02
N ILE A 34 6.70 8.83 14.21
CA ILE A 34 5.71 9.84 13.84
C ILE A 34 5.23 10.52 15.10
N LYS A 35 5.37 11.85 15.15
CA LYS A 35 4.93 12.64 16.30
C LYS A 35 4.38 13.98 15.83
N SER A 36 3.11 14.23 16.11
CA SER A 36 2.41 15.50 15.90
C SER A 36 1.41 15.73 17.05
N ASP A 37 0.60 16.77 16.93
CA ASP A 37 -0.56 17.05 17.77
C ASP A 37 -1.81 16.22 17.41
N ARG A 38 -1.76 15.45 16.31
CA ARG A 38 -2.89 14.66 15.79
C ARG A 38 -2.65 13.16 15.77
N PHE A 39 -1.40 12.73 15.67
CA PHE A 39 -1.01 11.33 15.61
C PHE A 39 0.36 11.12 16.27
N GLU A 40 0.49 10.01 16.99
CA GLU A 40 1.78 9.51 17.45
C GLU A 40 1.93 8.02 17.15
N GLY A 41 3.14 7.60 16.82
CA GLY A 41 3.42 6.23 16.45
C GLY A 41 4.80 6.03 15.85
N ASN A 42 4.99 4.89 15.19
CA ASN A 42 6.16 4.57 14.40
C ASN A 42 5.72 3.94 13.08
N LEU A 43 6.51 4.12 12.02
CA LEU A 43 6.29 3.49 10.74
C LEU A 43 7.55 2.77 10.23
N THR A 44 7.36 1.81 9.35
CA THR A 44 8.43 1.26 8.51
C THR A 44 7.94 1.18 7.07
N VAL A 45 8.90 1.25 6.15
CA VAL A 45 8.67 1.00 4.73
C VAL A 45 9.59 -0.14 4.32
N ARG A 46 9.00 -1.14 3.68
CA ARG A 46 9.70 -2.30 3.13
C ARG A 46 9.58 -2.27 1.63
N ILE A 47 10.69 -2.44 0.93
CA ILE A 47 10.74 -2.51 -0.53
C ILE A 47 11.67 -3.66 -0.91
N LYS A 48 11.16 -4.58 -1.73
CA LYS A 48 11.93 -5.72 -2.23
C LYS A 48 12.95 -5.23 -3.27
N ASP A 49 14.16 -5.77 -3.22
CA ASP A 49 15.25 -5.44 -4.16
C ASP A 49 15.52 -3.92 -4.27
N PHE A 50 15.52 -3.26 -3.11
CA PHE A 50 15.61 -1.82 -2.97
C PHE A 50 17.03 -1.31 -3.15
N ALA A 51 17.21 -0.30 -4.01
CA ALA A 51 18.43 0.51 -4.07
C ALA A 51 18.17 1.89 -3.47
N ASP A 52 18.91 2.23 -2.42
CA ASP A 52 18.78 3.51 -1.73
C ASP A 52 19.42 4.67 -2.51
N PHE A 53 19.35 5.88 -1.97
CA PHE A 53 19.89 7.08 -2.61
C PHE A 53 21.44 7.07 -2.72
N ASN A 54 22.15 6.28 -1.91
CA ASN A 54 23.60 6.08 -2.01
C ASN A 54 23.96 4.96 -3.00
N GLY A 55 22.98 4.14 -3.40
CA GLY A 55 23.17 2.94 -4.21
C GLY A 55 23.44 1.68 -3.40
N ASP A 56 23.21 1.71 -2.08
CA ASP A 56 23.23 0.52 -1.24
C ASP A 56 22.00 -0.35 -1.54
N ILE A 57 22.23 -1.65 -1.72
CA ILE A 57 21.22 -2.60 -2.19
C ILE A 57 20.76 -3.48 -1.04
N TYR A 58 19.44 -3.54 -0.87
CA TYR A 58 18.75 -4.33 0.14
C TYR A 58 17.81 -5.32 -0.56
N ARG A 59 18.24 -6.58 -0.67
CA ARG A 59 17.44 -7.66 -1.28
C ARG A 59 16.19 -8.01 -0.45
N ASP A 60 16.33 -7.95 0.88
CA ASP A 60 15.23 -8.13 1.84
C ASP A 60 15.38 -7.15 3.01
N SER A 61 14.48 -7.28 3.96
CA SER A 61 14.42 -6.61 5.25
C SER A 61 15.18 -7.36 6.35
N GLU A 62 15.43 -6.67 7.47
CA GLU A 62 16.00 -7.26 8.69
C GLU A 62 15.18 -8.44 9.25
N THR A 63 13.92 -8.57 8.82
CA THR A 63 12.99 -9.60 9.28
C THR A 63 12.78 -10.73 8.26
N ASN A 64 13.47 -10.72 7.12
CA ASN A 64 13.22 -11.61 5.97
C ASN A 64 11.75 -11.57 5.50
N TYR A 65 11.13 -10.40 5.56
CA TYR A 65 9.73 -10.18 5.21
C TYR A 65 9.37 -10.72 3.82
N PHE A 66 10.19 -10.45 2.80
CA PHE A 66 9.87 -10.86 1.42
C PHE A 66 10.13 -12.33 1.15
N ALA A 67 11.02 -12.97 1.91
CA ALA A 67 11.14 -14.43 1.91
C ALA A 67 9.89 -15.13 2.48
N ILE A 68 9.18 -14.49 3.43
CA ILE A 68 7.94 -15.02 4.03
C ILE A 68 6.72 -14.68 3.16
N TYR A 69 6.69 -13.47 2.59
CA TYR A 69 5.57 -12.93 1.83
C TYR A 69 5.99 -12.64 0.39
N THR A 70 6.15 -13.71 -0.39
CA THR A 70 6.74 -13.68 -1.73
C THR A 70 5.89 -12.97 -2.78
N ASP A 71 4.60 -12.74 -2.48
CA ASP A 71 3.65 -12.00 -3.33
C ASP A 71 3.66 -10.49 -3.09
N VAL A 72 4.44 -10.01 -2.12
CA VAL A 72 4.54 -8.59 -1.76
C VAL A 72 5.89 -8.04 -2.25
N THR A 73 5.86 -6.84 -2.82
CA THR A 73 7.06 -6.11 -3.25
C THR A 73 7.24 -4.81 -2.47
N CYS A 74 6.17 -4.29 -1.87
CA CYS A 74 6.19 -3.10 -1.04
C CYS A 74 5.21 -3.21 0.13
N SER A 75 5.65 -2.77 1.31
CA SER A 75 4.81 -2.65 2.50
C SER A 75 5.06 -1.32 3.22
N ILE A 76 3.99 -0.68 3.68
CA ILE A 76 4.00 0.44 4.63
C ILE A 76 3.24 -0.02 5.86
N GLN A 77 3.93 -0.15 6.98
CA GLN A 77 3.32 -0.52 8.26
C GLN A 77 3.39 0.66 9.22
N ILE A 78 2.27 0.96 9.89
CA ILE A 78 2.11 2.02 10.88
C ILE A 78 1.62 1.42 12.19
N GLN A 79 2.25 1.80 13.30
CA GLN A 79 1.82 1.48 14.66
C GLN A 79 1.66 2.76 15.46
N GLY A 80 0.47 3.02 16.00
CA GLY A 80 0.24 4.26 16.72
C GLY A 80 -1.21 4.50 17.10
N ARG A 81 -1.54 5.76 17.36
CA ARG A 81 -2.89 6.21 17.68
C ARG A 81 -3.14 7.65 17.23
N PHE A 82 -4.40 7.96 17.05
CA PHE A 82 -4.87 9.33 16.87
C PHE A 82 -4.92 10.04 18.22
N LEU A 83 -4.48 11.29 18.28
CA LEU A 83 -4.49 12.11 19.50
C LEU A 83 -5.76 12.96 19.64
N GLN A 84 -6.55 13.02 18.58
CA GLN A 84 -7.84 13.71 18.53
C GLN A 84 -8.88 12.74 17.96
N LEU A 85 -10.13 12.91 18.37
CA LEU A 85 -11.22 12.10 17.84
C LEU A 85 -11.31 12.27 16.32
N THR A 86 -11.16 11.16 15.63
CA THR A 86 -11.13 11.06 14.17
C THR A 86 -12.22 10.11 13.73
N ASN A 87 -13.18 10.61 12.96
CA ASN A 87 -14.22 9.78 12.37
C ASN A 87 -13.59 8.86 11.31
N ALA A 88 -13.88 7.56 11.34
CA ALA A 88 -13.30 6.62 10.38
C ALA A 88 -13.80 6.85 8.94
N ASP A 89 -14.90 7.59 8.74
CA ASP A 89 -15.37 8.02 7.41
C ASP A 89 -14.48 9.12 6.85
N ASP A 90 -13.96 10.00 7.71
CA ASP A 90 -13.10 11.11 7.33
C ASP A 90 -11.63 10.69 7.13
N CYS A 91 -11.17 9.68 7.87
CA CYS A 91 -9.79 9.20 7.80
C CYS A 91 -9.54 8.36 6.54
N VAL A 92 -8.76 8.89 5.62
CA VAL A 92 -8.41 8.23 4.35
C VAL A 92 -6.92 7.99 4.24
N PHE A 93 -6.57 6.95 3.49
CA PHE A 93 -5.20 6.66 3.07
C PHE A 93 -5.15 6.45 1.56
N GLY A 94 -4.10 6.97 0.92
CA GLY A 94 -3.87 6.74 -0.50
C GLY A 94 -2.93 7.75 -1.13
N ASN A 95 -3.05 7.94 -2.44
CA ASN A 95 -2.09 8.71 -3.22
C ASN A 95 -2.53 10.15 -3.50
N THR A 96 -1.54 11.05 -3.53
CA THR A 96 -1.69 12.45 -3.94
C THR A 96 -0.58 12.86 -4.87
N PHE A 97 -0.90 13.75 -5.81
CA PHE A 97 0.00 14.24 -6.85
C PHE A 97 -0.09 15.78 -6.92
N ASP A 98 1.04 16.45 -7.12
CA ASP A 98 1.10 17.93 -7.16
C ASP A 98 0.73 18.51 -8.53
N HIS A 99 0.96 17.75 -9.59
CA HIS A 99 0.76 18.13 -10.97
C HIS A 99 -0.05 17.08 -11.73
N PRO A 100 -0.69 17.47 -12.84
CA PRO A 100 -1.50 16.55 -13.62
C PRO A 100 -0.68 15.38 -14.16
N ILE A 101 -1.24 14.17 -14.05
CA ILE A 101 -0.67 12.94 -14.65
C ILE A 101 -1.47 12.44 -15.86
N ARG A 102 -2.59 13.10 -16.20
CA ARG A 102 -3.55 12.68 -17.23
C ARG A 102 -2.93 12.37 -18.59
N ASP A 103 -1.90 13.10 -18.99
CA ASP A 103 -1.21 12.93 -20.28
C ASP A 103 -0.17 11.80 -20.26
N ARG A 104 0.05 11.19 -19.08
CA ARG A 104 1.02 10.13 -18.81
C ARG A 104 0.37 8.86 -18.25
N LEU A 105 -0.96 8.79 -18.24
CA LEU A 105 -1.66 7.57 -17.84
C LEU A 105 -1.52 6.52 -18.96
N PRO A 106 -1.14 5.27 -18.64
CA PRO A 106 -1.05 4.22 -19.66
C PRO A 106 -2.43 3.94 -20.28
N TYR A 107 -2.41 3.51 -21.55
CA TYR A 107 -3.62 2.96 -22.17
C TYR A 107 -4.15 1.80 -21.32
N GLY A 108 -5.47 1.79 -21.07
CA GLY A 108 -6.10 0.80 -20.20
C GLY A 108 -6.21 1.19 -18.71
N THR A 109 -5.75 2.38 -18.31
CA THR A 109 -5.90 2.87 -16.92
C THR A 109 -7.34 2.80 -16.42
N ALA A 110 -8.33 3.13 -17.25
CA ALA A 110 -9.75 3.02 -16.88
C ALA A 110 -10.17 1.57 -16.54
N ALA A 111 -9.67 0.59 -17.29
CA ALA A 111 -9.92 -0.82 -17.02
C ALA A 111 -9.20 -1.28 -15.74
N ALA A 112 -7.96 -0.83 -15.51
CA ALA A 112 -7.22 -1.10 -14.29
C ALA A 112 -7.92 -0.50 -13.05
N LEU A 113 -8.41 0.73 -13.13
CA LEU A 113 -9.22 1.35 -12.06
C LEU A 113 -10.49 0.56 -11.77
N LYS A 114 -11.20 0.10 -12.83
CA LYS A 114 -12.36 -0.78 -12.67
C LYS A 114 -11.97 -2.10 -11.98
N ALA A 115 -10.84 -2.71 -12.37
CA ALA A 115 -10.35 -3.94 -11.74
C ALA A 115 -10.01 -3.72 -10.25
N ILE A 116 -9.35 -2.61 -9.90
CA ILE A 116 -9.02 -2.25 -8.52
C ILE A 116 -10.29 -2.09 -7.67
N SER A 117 -11.40 -1.60 -8.22
CA SER A 117 -12.66 -1.47 -7.48
C SER A 117 -13.22 -2.80 -6.96
N TYR A 118 -12.86 -3.95 -7.57
CA TYR A 118 -13.22 -5.26 -7.05
C TYR A 118 -12.35 -5.68 -5.85
N ILE A 119 -11.15 -5.10 -5.71
CA ILE A 119 -10.23 -5.33 -4.60
C ILE A 119 -10.55 -4.37 -3.45
N ASP A 120 -10.64 -3.09 -3.75
CA ASP A 120 -11.03 -2.01 -2.84
C ASP A 120 -12.24 -1.25 -3.40
N PRO A 121 -13.47 -1.65 -3.02
CA PRO A 121 -14.69 -1.00 -3.49
C PRO A 121 -14.90 0.39 -2.89
N SER A 122 -14.07 0.79 -1.92
CA SER A 122 -14.14 2.11 -1.27
C SER A 122 -13.13 3.09 -1.85
N LEU A 123 -12.35 2.66 -2.84
CA LEU A 123 -11.39 3.53 -3.53
C LEU A 123 -12.14 4.55 -4.39
N GLU A 124 -11.97 5.80 -4.03
CA GLU A 124 -12.36 6.97 -4.81
C GLU A 124 -11.10 7.56 -5.45
N ASN A 125 -11.21 8.14 -6.65
CA ASN A 125 -10.08 8.76 -7.33
C ASN A 125 -10.52 9.84 -8.30
N ASP A 126 -9.61 10.76 -8.59
CA ASP A 126 -9.68 11.67 -9.72
C ASP A 126 -8.29 11.81 -10.35
N LEU A 127 -7.90 10.81 -11.13
CA LEU A 127 -6.59 10.78 -11.79
C LEU A 127 -6.44 11.81 -12.92
N TYR A 128 -7.53 12.44 -13.38
CA TYR A 128 -7.53 13.36 -14.52
C TYR A 128 -7.53 14.84 -14.10
N SER A 129 -7.75 15.14 -12.81
CA SER A 129 -7.65 16.49 -12.25
C SER A 129 -6.24 17.10 -12.34
N ASP A 130 -6.15 18.41 -12.07
CA ASP A 130 -4.86 19.10 -12.02
C ASP A 130 -4.01 18.72 -10.80
N LYS A 131 -4.65 18.20 -9.75
CA LYS A 131 -4.01 17.62 -8.57
C LYS A 131 -4.56 16.22 -8.34
N PRO A 132 -4.07 15.23 -9.10
CA PRO A 132 -4.59 13.88 -9.05
C PRO A 132 -4.56 13.28 -7.65
N TRP A 133 -5.52 12.41 -7.36
CA TRP A 133 -5.59 11.68 -6.09
C TRP A 133 -6.33 10.36 -6.24
N ALA A 134 -6.02 9.43 -5.34
CA ALA A 134 -6.73 8.17 -5.19
C ALA A 134 -6.73 7.78 -3.71
N TRP A 135 -7.91 7.77 -3.06
CA TRP A 135 -8.05 7.60 -1.62
C TRP A 135 -9.12 6.58 -1.29
N SER A 136 -8.91 5.86 -0.20
CA SER A 136 -9.89 4.96 0.39
C SER A 136 -9.89 5.13 1.91
N PRO A 137 -11.00 4.88 2.61
CA PRO A 137 -11.02 4.91 4.07
C PRO A 137 -9.93 4.02 4.66
N LEU A 138 -9.20 4.52 5.66
CA LEU A 138 -8.04 3.84 6.26
C LEU A 138 -8.37 2.40 6.67
N LEU A 139 -9.49 2.21 7.38
CA LEU A 139 -9.93 0.90 7.88
C LEU A 139 -10.45 -0.05 6.78
N ALA A 140 -10.71 0.44 5.57
CA ALA A 140 -11.10 -0.38 4.43
C ALA A 140 -9.89 -0.79 3.57
N THR A 141 -8.97 0.14 3.34
CA THR A 141 -7.90 -0.01 2.35
C THR A 141 -6.69 -0.81 2.85
N MET A 142 -6.33 -0.66 4.13
CA MET A 142 -5.20 -1.39 4.72
C MET A 142 -5.40 -2.91 4.58
N ASN A 143 -4.37 -3.64 4.17
CA ASN A 143 -4.42 -5.07 3.91
C ASN A 143 -4.60 -5.87 5.19
N TYR A 144 -3.95 -5.45 6.27
CA TYR A 144 -4.07 -6.07 7.60
C TYR A 144 -4.17 -4.98 8.66
N ILE A 145 -5.07 -5.17 9.63
CA ILE A 145 -5.19 -4.26 10.77
C ILE A 145 -5.38 -5.06 12.06
N HIS A 146 -4.62 -4.69 13.09
CA HIS A 146 -4.84 -5.08 14.46
C HIS A 146 -5.12 -3.83 15.31
N THR A 147 -6.20 -3.84 16.08
CA THR A 147 -6.53 -2.76 17.01
C THR A 147 -6.63 -3.29 18.44
N THR A 148 -6.18 -2.49 19.40
CA THR A 148 -6.22 -2.83 20.83
C THR A 148 -6.59 -1.60 21.65
N PRO A 149 -7.47 -1.73 22.66
CA PRO A 149 -7.78 -0.61 23.54
C PRO A 149 -6.59 -0.32 24.47
N LEU A 150 -6.24 0.95 24.60
CA LEU A 150 -5.29 1.43 25.59
C LEU A 150 -5.99 1.76 26.92
N PRO A 151 -5.34 1.53 28.07
CA PRO A 151 -5.92 1.80 29.38
C PRO A 151 -6.36 3.25 29.59
N SER A 152 -5.62 4.21 29.03
CA SER A 152 -5.84 5.65 29.17
C SER A 152 -5.28 6.44 27.98
N ASP A 153 -5.70 7.70 27.87
CA ASP A 153 -5.25 8.63 26.83
C ASP A 153 -3.74 8.91 26.88
N ASP A 154 -3.11 8.79 28.05
CA ASP A 154 -1.65 8.99 28.22
C ASP A 154 -0.86 7.68 28.27
N SER A 155 -1.49 6.54 27.96
CA SER A 155 -0.80 5.24 27.95
C SER A 155 0.38 5.24 26.98
N GLN A 156 1.50 4.65 27.41
CA GLN A 156 2.61 4.39 26.49
C GLN A 156 2.14 3.44 25.38
N LEU A 157 2.60 3.69 24.15
CA LEU A 157 2.33 2.77 23.04
C LEU A 157 2.99 1.42 23.32
N PRO A 158 2.37 0.31 22.87
CA PRO A 158 3.02 -1.00 22.84
C PRO A 158 4.41 -0.92 22.16
N PRO A 159 5.36 -1.79 22.55
CA PRO A 159 6.62 -1.91 21.84
C PRO A 159 6.39 -2.18 20.35
N TRP A 160 7.29 -1.66 19.52
CA TRP A 160 7.25 -1.88 18.09
C TRP A 160 7.33 -3.38 17.76
N ASP A 161 6.36 -3.86 16.96
CA ASP A 161 6.32 -5.22 16.44
C ASP A 161 6.44 -5.22 14.91
N PRO A 162 7.59 -5.60 14.33
CA PRO A 162 7.76 -5.56 12.88
C PRO A 162 6.99 -6.67 12.15
N SER A 163 6.32 -7.59 12.85
CA SER A 163 5.53 -8.62 12.20
C SER A 163 4.28 -8.04 11.52
N ARG A 164 3.82 -8.72 10.47
CA ARG A 164 2.54 -8.42 9.83
C ARG A 164 1.41 -8.49 10.88
N PRO A 165 0.52 -7.48 10.95
CA PRO A 165 -0.60 -7.50 11.89
C PRO A 165 -1.48 -8.74 11.70
N ILE A 166 -1.79 -9.43 12.80
CA ILE A 166 -2.85 -10.46 12.79
C ILE A 166 -4.19 -9.74 12.85
N GLU A 167 -4.99 -9.91 11.81
CA GLU A 167 -6.27 -9.22 11.60
C GLU A 167 -7.20 -9.31 12.83
N ASN A 168 -7.50 -8.16 13.43
CA ASN A 168 -8.47 -7.99 14.50
C ASN A 168 -8.82 -6.51 14.66
N CYS A 169 -10.06 -6.11 14.36
CA CYS A 169 -10.52 -4.73 14.54
C CYS A 169 -11.65 -4.60 15.56
N ASN A 170 -11.82 -5.60 16.44
CA ASN A 170 -12.98 -5.67 17.33
C ASN A 170 -13.02 -4.50 18.32
N SER A 171 -11.86 -3.96 18.72
CA SER A 171 -11.82 -2.88 19.71
C SER A 171 -12.42 -1.56 19.19
N VAL A 172 -12.38 -1.30 17.88
CA VAL A 172 -12.86 -0.04 17.28
C VAL A 172 -14.31 -0.11 16.78
N VAL A 173 -14.87 -1.32 16.62
CA VAL A 173 -16.29 -1.50 16.24
C VAL A 173 -17.20 -1.70 17.46
N GLY A 174 -16.64 -1.90 18.66
CA GLY A 174 -17.37 -2.00 19.91
C GLY A 174 -18.47 -3.07 19.88
N ASN A 175 -19.71 -2.66 20.17
CA ASN A 175 -20.87 -3.55 20.26
C ASN A 175 -21.58 -3.79 18.92
N ILE A 176 -21.06 -3.28 17.80
CA ILE A 176 -21.70 -3.50 16.49
C ILE A 176 -21.62 -5.00 16.16
N PRO A 177 -22.75 -5.72 15.98
CA PRO A 177 -22.71 -7.14 15.66
C PRO A 177 -22.12 -7.34 14.27
N THR A 178 -20.84 -7.67 14.21
CA THR A 178 -20.12 -7.84 12.95
C THR A 178 -19.07 -8.93 13.06
N ASN A 179 -18.81 -9.60 11.94
CA ASN A 179 -17.67 -10.50 11.82
C ASN A 179 -16.63 -9.84 10.92
N ILE A 180 -15.61 -9.25 11.52
CA ILE A 180 -14.47 -8.61 10.84
C ILE A 180 -13.16 -9.35 11.11
N SER A 181 -13.24 -10.65 11.42
CA SER A 181 -12.09 -11.49 11.75
C SER A 181 -11.13 -11.76 10.58
N LYS A 182 -11.50 -11.35 9.36
CA LYS A 182 -10.70 -11.54 8.14
C LYS A 182 -10.63 -10.22 7.36
N PRO A 183 -9.52 -9.95 6.65
CA PRO A 183 -9.35 -8.68 5.94
C PRO A 183 -10.49 -8.32 4.97
N HIS A 184 -10.95 -9.27 4.16
CA HIS A 184 -12.05 -9.02 3.21
C HIS A 184 -13.38 -8.74 3.91
N LEU A 185 -13.62 -9.31 5.10
CA LEU A 185 -14.83 -9.03 5.88
C LEU A 185 -14.76 -7.65 6.53
N ARG A 186 -13.60 -7.28 7.10
CA ARG A 186 -13.34 -5.92 7.58
C ARG A 186 -13.55 -4.90 6.47
N ARG A 187 -12.94 -5.12 5.31
CA ARG A 187 -13.05 -4.23 4.14
C ARG A 187 -14.51 -4.08 3.71
N LYS A 188 -15.26 -5.19 3.62
CA LYS A 188 -16.70 -5.16 3.31
C LYS A 188 -17.52 -4.41 4.36
N PHE A 189 -17.18 -4.54 5.64
CA PHE A 189 -17.86 -3.81 6.72
C PHE A 189 -17.61 -2.30 6.60
N PHE A 190 -16.34 -1.91 6.42
CA PHE A 190 -15.95 -0.50 6.32
C PHE A 190 -16.13 0.10 4.92
N SER A 191 -16.64 -0.64 3.92
CA SER A 191 -17.10 -0.03 2.67
C SER A 191 -18.41 0.74 2.82
N SER A 192 -19.18 0.45 3.87
CA SER A 192 -20.37 1.22 4.24
C SER A 192 -20.00 2.52 4.97
N SER A 193 -20.40 3.67 4.40
CA SER A 193 -20.24 4.98 5.06
C SER A 193 -20.94 5.01 6.44
N ALA A 194 -22.12 4.42 6.58
CA ALA A 194 -22.82 4.38 7.87
C ALA A 194 -22.01 3.66 8.96
N ASN A 195 -21.32 2.57 8.62
CA ASN A 195 -20.47 1.85 9.57
C ASN A 195 -19.24 2.68 9.94
N ARG A 196 -18.62 3.35 8.97
CA ARG A 196 -17.48 4.24 9.22
C ARG A 196 -17.86 5.45 10.08
N GLN A 197 -19.01 6.06 9.82
CA GLN A 197 -19.52 7.19 10.60
C GLN A 197 -19.80 6.80 12.05
N ALA A 198 -20.17 5.54 12.30
CA ALA A 198 -20.38 5.00 13.64
C ALA A 198 -19.07 4.61 14.36
N THR A 199 -17.92 4.61 13.68
CA THR A 199 -16.61 4.28 14.26
C THR A 199 -15.79 5.55 14.48
N GLN A 200 -15.31 5.72 15.71
CA GLN A 200 -14.37 6.77 16.11
C GLN A 200 -13.02 6.16 16.44
N LEU A 201 -11.96 6.84 16.01
CA LEU A 201 -10.58 6.54 16.39
C LEU A 201 -10.07 7.67 17.27
N GLY A 202 -9.33 7.34 18.33
CA GLY A 202 -8.81 8.36 19.24
C GLY A 202 -7.66 7.88 20.14
N PRO A 203 -7.39 8.62 21.23
CA PRO A 203 -6.23 8.40 22.10
C PRO A 203 -6.18 7.03 22.78
N ARG A 204 -7.27 6.27 22.73
CA ARG A 204 -7.38 4.95 23.35
C ARG A 204 -7.38 3.80 22.35
N ASP A 205 -7.27 4.10 21.06
CA ASP A 205 -7.29 3.11 20.00
C ASP A 205 -5.87 2.94 19.46
N PHE A 206 -5.15 1.94 19.97
CA PHE A 206 -3.90 1.53 19.34
C PHE A 206 -4.22 0.79 18.03
N ILE A 207 -3.52 1.16 16.97
CA ILE A 207 -3.67 0.62 15.62
C ILE A 207 -2.30 0.16 15.13
N ASN A 208 -2.21 -1.10 14.74
CA ASN A 208 -1.14 -1.65 13.93
C ASN A 208 -1.73 -2.01 12.56
N ALA A 209 -1.43 -1.22 11.54
CA ALA A 209 -1.99 -1.37 10.20
C ALA A 209 -0.89 -1.51 9.16
N GLU A 210 -1.13 -2.36 8.16
CA GLU A 210 -0.20 -2.61 7.07
C GLU A 210 -0.90 -2.45 5.72
N PHE A 211 -0.32 -1.61 4.86
CA PHE A 211 -0.61 -1.53 3.43
C PHE A 211 0.49 -2.28 2.68
N ALA A 212 0.17 -3.46 2.14
CA ALA A 212 1.13 -4.36 1.52
C ALA A 212 0.58 -4.89 0.19
N ASN A 213 1.31 -4.70 -0.90
CA ASN A 213 0.93 -5.19 -2.21
C ASN A 213 2.15 -5.57 -3.07
N GLY A 214 1.88 -6.38 -4.11
CA GLY A 214 2.84 -6.77 -5.15
C GLY A 214 2.68 -5.99 -6.45
N PHE A 215 2.01 -4.82 -6.42
CA PHE A 215 1.68 -4.10 -7.65
C PHE A 215 2.84 -3.27 -8.17
N LEU A 216 3.73 -2.79 -7.32
CA LEU A 216 4.87 -1.97 -7.74
C LEU A 216 6.16 -2.76 -7.66
N ASP A 217 6.85 -2.88 -8.79
CA ASP A 217 8.22 -3.37 -8.88
C ASP A 217 9.15 -2.15 -8.89
N PHE A 218 9.87 -1.96 -7.79
CA PHE A 218 10.78 -0.82 -7.62
C PHE A 218 12.11 -1.05 -8.33
N SER A 219 12.50 -2.30 -8.59
CA SER A 219 13.77 -2.60 -9.28
C SER A 219 13.72 -2.22 -10.76
N ASN A 220 12.55 -2.42 -11.39
CA ASN A 220 12.32 -2.15 -12.82
C ASN A 220 11.33 -0.99 -13.07
N LEU A 221 10.93 -0.28 -12.01
CA LEU A 221 9.94 0.80 -12.04
C LEU A 221 8.69 0.41 -12.85
N ALA A 222 8.02 -0.68 -12.46
CA ALA A 222 6.88 -1.22 -13.20
C ALA A 222 5.65 -1.40 -12.31
N LEU A 223 4.46 -1.12 -12.85
CA LEU A 223 3.18 -1.44 -12.25
C LEU A 223 2.68 -2.78 -12.80
N LYS A 224 2.65 -3.81 -11.96
CA LYS A 224 2.04 -5.11 -12.21
C LYS A 224 0.60 -5.08 -11.72
N VAL A 225 -0.35 -5.46 -12.56
CA VAL A 225 -1.78 -5.60 -12.21
C VAL A 225 -2.14 -7.09 -12.30
N PRO A 226 -1.98 -7.86 -11.21
CA PRO A 226 -2.10 -9.32 -11.22
C PRO A 226 -3.47 -9.83 -11.66
N VAL A 227 -4.54 -9.06 -11.41
CA VAL A 227 -5.92 -9.47 -11.75
C VAL A 227 -6.12 -9.60 -13.27
N VAL A 228 -5.40 -8.82 -14.06
CA VAL A 228 -5.50 -8.83 -15.53
C VAL A 228 -4.20 -9.27 -16.20
N ASN A 229 -3.19 -9.67 -15.42
CA ASN A 229 -1.85 -10.03 -15.87
C ASN A 229 -1.20 -9.00 -16.81
N VAL A 230 -1.37 -7.70 -16.52
CA VAL A 230 -0.76 -6.60 -17.29
C VAL A 230 0.37 -5.96 -16.48
N SER A 231 1.46 -5.62 -17.16
CA SER A 231 2.60 -4.87 -16.59
C SER A 231 2.85 -3.60 -17.38
N PHE A 232 3.06 -2.48 -16.69
CA PHE A 232 3.35 -1.18 -17.29
C PHE A 232 4.69 -0.66 -16.76
N LYS A 233 5.67 -0.41 -17.65
CA LYS A 233 6.87 0.35 -17.28
C LYS A 233 6.49 1.80 -17.00
N LEU A 234 6.79 2.29 -15.80
CA LEU A 234 6.48 3.64 -15.36
C LEU A 234 7.59 4.64 -15.73
N GLU A 235 8.76 4.19 -16.19
CA GLU A 235 9.88 5.05 -16.64
C GLU A 235 9.44 6.14 -17.62
N LYS A 236 8.65 5.78 -18.65
CA LYS A 236 8.17 6.72 -19.68
C LYS A 236 7.04 7.63 -19.21
N LEU A 237 6.46 7.31 -18.06
CA LEU A 237 5.31 8.00 -17.47
C LEU A 237 5.75 8.89 -16.31
N TRP A 238 6.96 8.68 -15.79
CA TRP A 238 7.55 9.46 -14.73
C TRP A 238 8.05 10.81 -15.26
N ASP A 239 7.71 11.87 -14.53
CA ASP A 239 8.00 13.25 -14.89
C ASP A 239 8.88 13.99 -13.87
N GLY A 240 9.49 13.25 -12.95
CA GLY A 240 10.23 13.81 -11.83
C GLY A 240 9.43 13.88 -10.54
N GLN A 241 8.09 13.86 -10.61
CA GLN A 241 7.25 14.03 -9.42
C GLN A 241 7.36 12.82 -8.48
N PRO A 242 7.35 13.05 -7.15
CA PRO A 242 7.28 11.95 -6.19
C PRO A 242 5.90 11.27 -6.18
N VAL A 243 5.91 10.00 -5.77
CA VAL A 243 4.70 9.28 -5.37
C VAL A 243 4.52 9.44 -3.86
N ARG A 244 3.35 9.93 -3.43
CA ARG A 244 3.04 10.13 -2.02
C ARG A 244 1.95 9.18 -1.56
N TYR A 245 2.12 8.60 -0.38
CA TYR A 245 1.10 7.89 0.36
C TYR A 245 0.76 8.71 1.60
N VAL A 246 -0.46 9.24 1.65
CA VAL A 246 -0.90 10.19 2.66
C VAL A 246 -2.03 9.57 3.47
N CYS A 247 -1.89 9.57 4.79
CA CYS A 247 -3.01 9.39 5.71
C CYS A 247 -3.49 10.76 6.17
N GLN A 248 -4.74 11.11 5.88
CA GLN A 248 -5.29 12.43 6.20
C GLN A 248 -6.78 12.39 6.50
N SER A 249 -7.28 13.48 7.09
CA SER A 249 -8.70 13.77 7.18
C SER A 249 -9.19 14.38 5.86
N ARG A 250 -10.12 13.75 5.16
CA ARG A 250 -10.74 14.34 3.95
C ARG A 250 -11.60 15.57 4.26
N LYS A 251 -11.95 15.78 5.54
CA LYS A 251 -12.77 16.90 6.01
C LYS A 251 -11.95 18.15 6.30
N THR A 252 -10.77 17.99 6.91
CA THR A 252 -9.91 19.10 7.33
C THR A 252 -8.66 19.26 6.46
N ASN A 253 -8.35 18.27 5.61
CA ASN A 253 -7.10 18.12 4.86
C ASN A 253 -5.85 18.03 5.77
N GLU A 254 -6.04 17.76 7.05
CA GLU A 254 -4.93 17.58 7.98
C GLU A 254 -4.29 16.22 7.80
N ILE A 255 -2.97 16.22 7.63
CA ILE A 255 -2.16 15.01 7.51
C ILE A 255 -1.87 14.45 8.90
N TYR A 256 -2.05 13.15 9.04
CA TYR A 256 -1.65 12.36 10.20
C TYR A 256 -0.22 11.82 10.01
N PHE A 257 0.04 11.25 8.84
CA PHE A 257 1.37 10.85 8.39
C PHE A 257 1.42 10.77 6.86
N VAL A 258 2.62 10.90 6.31
CA VAL A 258 2.89 10.79 4.88
C VAL A 258 4.19 10.03 4.64
N VAL A 259 4.20 9.20 3.60
CA VAL A 259 5.40 8.57 3.04
C VAL A 259 5.56 9.03 1.60
N VAL A 260 6.76 9.47 1.25
CA VAL A 260 7.12 10.01 -0.05
C VAL A 260 8.22 9.15 -0.67
N PHE A 261 7.93 8.62 -1.86
CA PHE A 261 8.89 7.89 -2.69
C PHE A 261 9.34 8.82 -3.81
N GLN A 262 10.60 9.26 -3.73
CA GLN A 262 11.23 10.08 -4.76
C GLN A 262 12.28 9.26 -5.49
N ILE A 263 12.20 9.20 -6.82
CA ILE A 263 13.31 8.68 -7.63
C ILE A 263 14.40 9.75 -7.64
N ALA A 264 15.59 9.40 -7.15
CA ALA A 264 16.76 10.27 -7.12
C ALA A 264 17.57 10.18 -8.42
N GLU A 265 17.69 8.98 -8.98
CA GLU A 265 18.36 8.68 -10.23
C GLU A 265 17.59 7.54 -10.91
N LEU A 266 17.18 7.69 -12.18
CA LEU A 266 16.34 6.71 -12.88
C LEU A 266 17.15 5.51 -13.43
N GLU A 267 18.35 5.78 -13.93
CA GLU A 267 19.19 4.85 -14.69
C GLU A 267 20.55 4.68 -13.99
N ALA A 268 20.53 4.32 -12.71
CA ALA A 268 21.74 4.14 -11.93
C ALA A 268 22.36 2.75 -12.18
N ASP A 269 23.69 2.66 -12.25
CA ASP A 269 24.37 1.37 -12.26
C ASP A 269 24.22 0.72 -10.86
N ASN A 270 23.46 -0.37 -10.79
CA ASN A 270 23.21 -1.13 -9.56
C ASN A 270 23.91 -2.51 -9.64
N ASN A 271 24.34 -3.04 -8.49
CA ASN A 271 24.89 -4.39 -8.36
C ASN A 271 23.79 -5.43 -8.06
N LEU A 272 22.61 -5.29 -8.67
CA LEU A 272 21.60 -6.36 -8.63
C LEU A 272 22.12 -7.52 -9.49
N GLU A 273 22.10 -8.74 -8.95
CA GLU A 273 22.41 -9.96 -9.73
C GLU A 273 21.31 -10.16 -10.79
N GLU A 274 21.69 -10.72 -11.94
CA GLU A 274 20.71 -11.18 -12.93
C GLU A 274 19.99 -12.38 -12.30
N ASP A 275 18.71 -12.24 -11.96
CA ASP A 275 17.86 -13.41 -11.76
C ASP A 275 17.73 -14.08 -13.15
N ASP A 276 18.29 -15.29 -13.30
CA ASP A 276 18.31 -16.09 -14.54
C ASP A 276 16.90 -16.61 -14.97
N GLU A 277 15.81 -15.91 -14.66
CA GLU A 277 14.43 -16.35 -14.96
C GLU A 277 13.61 -15.37 -15.82
N ASP A 278 14.25 -14.41 -16.51
CA ASP A 278 13.60 -13.66 -17.59
C ASP A 278 14.19 -14.12 -18.95
N GLU A 279 14.07 -15.41 -19.28
CA GLU A 279 13.95 -15.75 -20.71
C GLU A 279 12.62 -15.14 -21.17
N ASP A 280 12.68 -14.35 -22.25
CA ASP A 280 11.51 -13.87 -23.00
C ASP A 280 10.74 -15.08 -23.57
N ASP A 281 10.10 -15.86 -22.70
CA ASP A 281 9.20 -16.93 -23.10
C ASP A 281 7.89 -16.28 -23.53
N GLU A 282 7.66 -16.23 -24.84
CA GLU A 282 6.30 -16.16 -25.39
C GLU A 282 5.50 -17.35 -24.85
N GLN A 283 4.89 -17.18 -23.66
CA GLN A 283 4.13 -18.25 -23.02
C GLN A 283 2.89 -18.56 -23.84
N THR A 284 2.83 -19.79 -24.32
CA THR A 284 1.68 -20.31 -25.07
C THR A 284 0.43 -20.40 -24.18
N PRO A 285 -0.79 -20.32 -24.76
CA PRO A 285 -2.04 -20.30 -23.99
C PRO A 285 -2.23 -21.47 -23.01
N GLU A 286 -1.66 -22.63 -23.30
CA GLU A 286 -1.77 -23.83 -22.43
C GLU A 286 -0.90 -23.73 -21.16
N GLN A 287 0.25 -23.05 -21.23
CA GLN A 287 1.12 -22.84 -20.06
C GLN A 287 0.52 -21.81 -19.08
N ASN A 288 -0.21 -20.82 -19.61
CA ASN A 288 -1.00 -19.85 -18.84
C ASN A 288 -2.12 -20.53 -18.02
N GLU A 289 -2.76 -21.58 -18.55
CA GLU A 289 -3.83 -22.28 -17.85
C GLU A 289 -3.31 -23.08 -16.64
N VAL A 290 -2.12 -23.67 -16.75
CA VAL A 290 -1.48 -24.44 -15.67
C VAL A 290 -0.93 -23.53 -14.57
N ALA A 291 -0.35 -22.38 -14.93
CA ALA A 291 0.10 -21.36 -13.97
C ALA A 291 -1.07 -20.71 -13.22
N SER A 292 -2.17 -20.39 -13.93
CA SER A 292 -3.43 -19.88 -13.34
C SER A 292 -4.04 -20.85 -12.31
N ARG A 293 -4.00 -22.16 -12.58
CA ARG A 293 -4.46 -23.21 -11.65
C ARG A 293 -3.54 -23.40 -10.44
N ARG A 294 -2.28 -22.98 -10.52
CA ARG A 294 -1.30 -23.06 -9.41
C ARG A 294 -1.35 -21.82 -8.52
N ALA A 295 -1.50 -20.63 -9.10
CA ALA A 295 -1.70 -19.35 -8.39
C ALA A 295 -3.02 -19.31 -7.58
N THR A 296 -4.07 -19.97 -8.06
CA THR A 296 -5.36 -20.08 -7.36
C THR A 296 -5.33 -20.95 -6.10
N ARG A 297 -4.35 -21.85 -5.95
CA ARG A 297 -4.24 -22.77 -4.80
C ARG A 297 -3.46 -22.22 -3.61
N GLY A 298 -2.61 -21.21 -3.79
CA GLY A 298 -1.79 -20.60 -2.72
C GLY A 298 -2.25 -19.24 -2.22
N ASN A 299 -3.15 -18.55 -2.93
CA ASN A 299 -3.47 -17.15 -2.65
C ASN A 299 -4.45 -16.99 -1.48
N SER A 300 -3.91 -16.55 -0.34
CA SER A 300 -4.65 -16.17 0.86
C SER A 300 -5.59 -15.01 0.59
N ALA A 301 -6.90 -15.27 0.77
CA ALA A 301 -8.10 -14.44 1.00
C ALA A 301 -8.17 -12.90 0.76
N ALA A 302 -7.08 -12.16 0.60
CA ALA A 302 -7.06 -10.71 0.41
C ALA A 302 -7.09 -10.27 -1.07
N MET A 303 -6.82 -11.19 -1.99
CA MET A 303 -6.63 -10.93 -3.43
C MET A 303 -7.54 -11.78 -4.34
N ARG A 304 -8.43 -12.62 -3.78
CA ARG A 304 -9.41 -13.35 -4.61
C ARG A 304 -10.56 -12.42 -4.98
N PRO A 305 -10.83 -12.16 -6.28
CA PRO A 305 -12.14 -11.67 -6.67
C PRO A 305 -13.23 -12.70 -6.30
N PRO A 306 -14.50 -12.29 -6.17
CA PRO A 306 -15.63 -13.21 -5.97
C PRO A 306 -15.63 -14.31 -7.04
N GLU A 307 -16.03 -15.53 -6.68
CA GLU A 307 -15.99 -16.71 -7.57
C GLU A 307 -16.93 -16.62 -8.80
N ASP A 308 -17.70 -15.53 -8.91
CA ASP A 308 -18.75 -15.31 -9.93
C ASP A 308 -18.36 -14.28 -11.02
N LEU A 309 -17.06 -14.07 -11.29
CA LEU A 309 -16.66 -13.19 -12.41
C LEU A 309 -16.90 -13.89 -13.77
N PRO A 310 -17.63 -13.26 -14.72
CA PRO A 310 -17.70 -13.74 -16.09
C PRO A 310 -16.32 -13.69 -16.75
N SER A 311 -16.01 -14.67 -17.61
CA SER A 311 -14.76 -14.70 -18.36
C SER A 311 -14.63 -13.48 -19.26
N LEU A 312 -13.38 -13.06 -19.55
CA LEU A 312 -13.06 -11.94 -20.43
C LEU A 312 -13.67 -12.08 -21.84
N ASP A 313 -14.08 -13.29 -22.24
CA ASP A 313 -14.73 -13.56 -23.53
C ASP A 313 -16.18 -13.07 -23.61
N GLU A 314 -16.81 -12.69 -22.50
CA GLU A 314 -18.17 -12.10 -22.48
C GLU A 314 -18.18 -10.57 -22.60
N TRP A 315 -17.01 -9.93 -22.71
CA TRP A 315 -16.88 -8.49 -22.83
C TRP A 315 -16.93 -8.07 -24.30
N GLY A 316 -18.08 -8.30 -24.94
CA GLY A 316 -18.34 -7.97 -26.34
C GLY A 316 -17.74 -6.64 -26.75
N VAL A 317 -16.68 -6.72 -27.58
CA VAL A 317 -16.01 -5.59 -28.20
C VAL A 317 -16.56 -5.49 -29.62
N ASP A 318 -17.34 -4.44 -29.87
CA ASP A 318 -17.38 -3.78 -31.17
C ASP A 318 -16.57 -2.48 -31.05
#